data_AF-A0A961EK16-F1
#
_entry.id   AF-A0A961EK16-F1
#
_cell.length_a   1.000
_cell.length_b   1.000
_cell.length_c   1.000
_cell.angle_alpha   90.00
_cell.angle_beta   90.00
_cell.angle_gamma   90.00
#
_symmetry.space_group_name_H-M   'P 1'
#
loop_
_entity.id
_entity.type
_entity.pdbx_description
1 polymer ?
#
loop_
_entity_poly.entity_id
_entity_poly.type
_entity_poly.pdbx_seq_one_letter_code
_entity_poly.pdbx_strand_id
1 'polypeptide(L)'
;RGLFKLMAYKDEYEVARLSTDPAVAQAIREQFGPDAGYAFRLHPPLLRALGVDSKLTLGTWALPALRGLYAARRLRGSALDPFGHTTVRRAERSLIDEYLRGIVAAVGKLTPDTRDTVVAIAALPDVVRGYEDIKLGNVERFRTQLREQLRTLIEADDLISAT
;
A
#
# COMPACT_ATOMS: atom_id res chain seq x y z
N ARG A 1 -1.30 14.96 5.23
CA ARG A 1 -0.75 14.70 3.87
C ARG A 1 -0.22 13.27 3.70
N GLY A 2 0.27 12.57 4.73
CA GLY A 2 0.88 11.24 4.54
C GLY A 2 -0.08 10.08 4.25
N LEU A 3 -1.34 10.12 4.71
CA LEU A 3 -2.29 9.00 4.62
C LEU A 3 -2.47 8.42 3.21
N PHE A 4 -2.60 9.27 2.18
CA PHE A 4 -2.81 8.79 0.82
C PHE A 4 -1.67 7.88 0.32
N LYS A 5 -0.44 8.09 0.82
CA LYS A 5 0.73 7.28 0.44
C LYS A 5 0.63 5.86 0.97
N LEU A 6 0.06 5.68 2.16
CA LEU A 6 -0.17 4.36 2.75
C LEU A 6 -1.35 3.64 2.09
N MET A 7 -2.33 4.39 1.60
CA MET A 7 -3.51 3.85 0.92
C MET A 7 -3.26 3.54 -0.56
N ALA A 8 -2.21 4.10 -1.17
CA ALA A 8 -1.86 3.91 -2.58
C ALA A 8 -1.09 2.59 -2.84
N TYR A 9 -1.37 1.52 -2.11
CA TYR A 9 -0.78 0.22 -2.42
C TYR A 9 -1.48 -0.38 -3.64
N LYS A 10 -0.68 -0.88 -4.60
CA LYS A 10 -1.21 -1.59 -5.76
C LYS A 10 -1.45 -3.03 -5.34
N ASP A 11 -2.72 -3.42 -5.32
CA ASP A 11 -3.10 -4.81 -5.14
C ASP A 11 -3.46 -5.48 -6.46
N GLU A 12 -3.61 -6.79 -6.40
CA GLU A 12 -3.83 -7.67 -7.55
C GLU A 12 -5.17 -7.33 -8.23
N TYR A 13 -6.15 -6.85 -7.47
CA TYR A 13 -7.43 -6.38 -7.97
C TYR A 13 -7.29 -5.09 -8.79
N GLU A 14 -6.49 -4.11 -8.34
CA GLU A 14 -6.20 -2.89 -9.14
C GLU A 14 -5.35 -3.20 -10.37
N VAL A 15 -4.41 -4.16 -10.28
CA VAL A 15 -3.69 -4.65 -11.45
C VAL A 15 -4.68 -5.21 -12.48
N ALA A 16 -5.61 -6.06 -12.05
CA ALA A 16 -6.62 -6.63 -12.92
C ALA A 16 -7.54 -5.58 -13.55
N ARG A 17 -7.97 -4.57 -12.78
CA ARG A 17 -8.77 -3.45 -13.29
C ARG A 17 -8.04 -2.69 -14.39
N LEU A 18 -6.78 -2.32 -14.14
CA LEU A 18 -5.95 -1.59 -15.12
C LEU A 18 -5.64 -2.43 -16.36
N SER A 19 -5.40 -3.73 -16.19
CA SER A 19 -5.16 -4.65 -17.31
C SER A 19 -6.41 -4.90 -18.15
N THR A 20 -7.61 -4.74 -17.59
CA THR A 20 -8.88 -4.99 -18.30
C THR A 20 -9.55 -3.72 -18.81
N ASP A 21 -8.89 -2.56 -18.65
CA ASP A 21 -9.40 -1.27 -19.10
C ASP A 21 -9.52 -1.25 -20.63
N PRO A 22 -10.72 -0.96 -21.20
CA PRO A 22 -10.92 -0.85 -22.63
C PRO A 22 -9.98 0.16 -23.31
N ALA A 23 -9.57 1.21 -22.59
CA ALA A 23 -8.66 2.23 -23.10
C ALA A 23 -7.29 1.65 -23.49
N VAL A 24 -6.83 0.61 -22.79
CA VAL A 24 -5.56 -0.07 -23.10
C VAL A 24 -5.64 -0.76 -24.46
N ALA A 25 -6.72 -1.53 -24.69
CA ALA A 25 -6.91 -2.22 -25.96
C ALA A 25 -7.11 -1.24 -27.12
N GLN A 26 -7.78 -0.11 -26.86
CA GLN A 26 -7.97 0.95 -27.85
C GLN A 26 -6.64 1.62 -28.21
N ALA A 27 -5.84 2.04 -27.23
CA ALA A 27 -4.53 2.66 -27.47
C ALA A 27 -3.59 1.73 -28.27
N ILE A 28 -3.62 0.43 -27.98
CA ILE A 28 -2.83 -0.56 -28.72
C ILE A 28 -3.27 -0.65 -30.19
N ARG A 29 -4.59 -0.67 -30.44
CA ARG A 29 -5.11 -0.68 -31.82
C ARG A 29 -4.79 0.59 -32.58
N GLU A 30 -4.87 1.74 -31.92
CA GLU A 30 -4.54 3.04 -32.52
C GLU A 30 -3.05 3.14 -32.87
N GLN A 31 -2.17 2.60 -32.03
CA GLN A 31 -0.72 2.72 -32.21
C GLN A 31 -0.12 1.62 -33.10
N PHE A 32 -0.65 0.39 -33.06
CA PHE A 32 -0.04 -0.78 -33.70
C PHE A 32 -0.95 -1.45 -34.76
N GLY A 33 -2.15 -0.94 -34.96
CA GLY A 33 -3.12 -1.44 -35.93
C GLY A 33 -4.18 -2.38 -35.34
N PRO A 34 -5.26 -2.65 -36.08
CA PRO A 34 -6.43 -3.40 -35.58
C PRO A 34 -6.14 -4.85 -35.18
N ASP A 35 -5.12 -5.48 -35.78
CA ASP A 35 -4.74 -6.88 -35.54
C ASP A 35 -3.60 -7.04 -34.52
N ALA A 36 -3.22 -5.96 -33.83
CA ALA A 36 -2.13 -5.98 -32.87
C ALA A 36 -2.44 -6.88 -31.66
N GLY A 37 -1.68 -7.96 -31.52
CA GLY A 37 -1.68 -8.80 -30.33
C GLY A 37 -0.86 -8.18 -29.20
N TYR A 38 -1.27 -8.40 -27.95
CA TYR A 38 -0.51 -7.96 -26.78
C TYR A 38 -0.62 -8.96 -25.62
N ALA A 39 0.35 -8.89 -24.72
CA ALA A 39 0.40 -9.71 -23.52
C ALA A 39 0.81 -8.88 -22.31
N PHE A 40 0.22 -9.16 -21.16
CA PHE A 40 0.58 -8.56 -19.89
C PHE A 40 1.77 -9.30 -19.30
N ARG A 41 2.80 -8.54 -18.92
CA ARG A 41 3.93 -9.06 -18.15
C ARG A 41 3.68 -8.76 -16.68
N LEU A 42 3.26 -9.78 -15.94
CA LEU A 42 3.00 -9.65 -14.51
C LEU A 42 4.13 -10.29 -13.71
N HIS A 43 4.46 -9.65 -12.61
CA HIS A 43 5.20 -10.25 -11.50
C HIS A 43 4.27 -10.29 -10.29
N PRO A 44 3.33 -11.25 -10.20
CA PRO A 44 2.48 -11.36 -9.03
C PRO A 44 3.35 -11.85 -7.86
N PRO A 45 3.48 -11.09 -6.76
CA PRO A 45 4.26 -11.52 -5.60
C PRO A 45 3.73 -12.83 -5.00
N LEU A 46 2.43 -13.09 -5.15
CA LEU A 46 1.81 -14.35 -4.71
C LEU A 46 2.32 -15.57 -5.44
N LEU A 47 2.69 -15.43 -6.71
CA LEU A 47 3.18 -16.57 -7.47
C LEU A 47 4.57 -16.98 -7.02
N ARG A 48 5.41 -16.05 -6.56
CA ARG A 48 6.64 -16.40 -5.82
C ARG A 48 6.33 -17.17 -4.55
N ALA A 49 5.32 -16.75 -3.79
CA ALA A 49 4.87 -17.48 -2.60
C ALA A 49 4.32 -18.89 -2.93
N LEU A 50 3.94 -19.14 -4.18
CA LEU A 50 3.54 -20.44 -4.74
C LEU A 50 4.66 -21.12 -5.56
N GLY A 51 5.91 -20.64 -5.49
CA GLY A 51 7.08 -21.27 -6.12
C GLY A 51 7.36 -20.89 -7.58
N VAL A 52 6.69 -19.87 -8.12
CA VAL A 52 6.90 -19.36 -9.48
C VAL A 52 7.67 -18.04 -9.41
N ASP A 53 8.99 -18.15 -9.60
CA ASP A 53 9.93 -17.01 -9.55
C ASP A 53 10.06 -16.22 -10.86
N SER A 54 9.44 -16.69 -11.94
CA SER A 54 9.58 -16.11 -13.28
C SER A 54 8.46 -15.11 -13.62
N LYS A 55 8.80 -14.11 -14.47
CA LYS A 55 7.81 -13.20 -15.07
C LYS A 55 6.76 -14.00 -15.81
N LEU A 56 5.49 -13.85 -15.46
CA LEU A 56 4.41 -14.42 -16.25
C LEU A 56 4.07 -13.53 -17.43
N THR A 57 3.95 -14.15 -18.60
CA THR A 57 3.39 -13.52 -19.80
C THR A 57 1.97 -14.03 -19.98
N LEU A 58 0.99 -13.18 -19.68
CA LEU A 58 -0.43 -13.47 -19.85
C LEU A 58 -0.91 -12.84 -21.15
N GLY A 59 -1.21 -13.66 -22.15
CA GLY A 59 -1.83 -13.18 -23.40
C GLY A 59 -3.25 -12.67 -23.18
N THR A 60 -3.87 -12.15 -24.24
CA THR A 60 -5.27 -11.71 -24.24
C THR A 60 -6.26 -12.80 -23.79
N TRP A 61 -5.91 -14.08 -23.92
CA TRP A 61 -6.68 -15.22 -23.40
C TRP A 61 -6.93 -15.16 -21.89
N ALA A 62 -6.08 -14.46 -21.12
CA ALA A 62 -6.22 -14.30 -19.67
C ALA A 62 -7.16 -13.15 -19.26
N LEU A 63 -7.65 -12.34 -20.21
CA LEU A 63 -8.55 -11.21 -19.93
C LEU A 63 -9.83 -11.63 -19.17
N PRO A 64 -10.51 -12.75 -19.51
CA PRO A 64 -11.68 -13.19 -18.74
C PRO A 64 -11.33 -13.51 -17.28
N ALA A 65 -10.20 -14.16 -17.03
CA ALA A 65 -9.72 -14.45 -15.67
C ALA A 65 -9.41 -13.16 -14.89
N LEU A 66 -8.75 -12.18 -15.53
CA LEU A 66 -8.49 -10.87 -14.92
C LEU A 66 -9.80 -10.09 -14.64
N ARG A 67 -10.80 -10.19 -15.52
CA ARG A 67 -12.13 -9.59 -15.25
C ARG A 67 -12.82 -10.26 -14.07
N GLY A 68 -12.75 -11.58 -13.98
CA GLY A 68 -13.23 -12.34 -12.83
C GLY A 68 -12.53 -11.92 -11.53
N LEU A 69 -11.21 -11.74 -11.59
CA LEU A 69 -10.42 -11.24 -10.47
C LEU A 69 -10.88 -9.85 -10.03
N TYR A 70 -11.04 -8.92 -10.97
CA TYR A 70 -11.56 -7.58 -10.69
C TYR A 70 -12.98 -7.63 -10.08
N ALA A 71 -13.88 -8.48 -10.59
CA ALA A 71 -15.21 -8.65 -10.03
C ALA A 71 -15.17 -9.18 -8.58
N ALA A 72 -14.19 -10.05 -8.28
CA ALA A 72 -13.91 -10.57 -6.95
C ALA A 72 -13.28 -9.55 -6.00
N ARG A 73 -13.10 -8.28 -6.39
CA ARG A 73 -12.59 -7.20 -5.51
C ARG A 73 -13.37 -7.04 -4.20
N ARG A 74 -14.61 -7.52 -4.13
CA ARG A 74 -15.41 -7.55 -2.89
C ARG A 74 -14.82 -8.49 -1.82
N LEU A 75 -14.01 -9.46 -2.23
CA LEU A 75 -13.28 -10.34 -1.30
C LEU A 75 -12.08 -9.63 -0.68
N ARG A 76 -11.62 -8.48 -1.21
CA ARG A 76 -10.49 -7.71 -0.68
C ARG A 76 -10.63 -7.50 0.83
N GLY A 77 -9.65 -7.98 1.59
CA GLY A 77 -9.62 -7.85 3.05
C GLY A 77 -10.55 -8.80 3.82
N SER A 78 -11.29 -9.68 3.14
CA SER A 78 -12.08 -10.74 3.78
C SER A 78 -11.23 -11.97 4.12
N ALA A 79 -11.75 -12.87 4.95
CA ALA A 79 -11.09 -14.14 5.26
C ALA A 79 -10.89 -15.03 4.01
N LEU A 80 -11.71 -14.84 2.98
CA LEU A 80 -11.67 -15.56 1.70
C LEU A 80 -10.76 -14.88 0.66
N ASP A 81 -10.02 -13.82 1.03
CA ASP A 81 -9.09 -13.14 0.13
C ASP A 81 -7.80 -13.98 -0.05
N PRO A 82 -7.57 -14.61 -1.21
CA PRO A 82 -6.36 -15.40 -1.43
C PRO A 82 -5.11 -14.51 -1.38
N PHE A 83 -5.24 -13.22 -1.73
CA PHE A 83 -4.14 -12.25 -1.68
C PHE A 83 -3.97 -11.64 -0.30
N GLY A 84 -4.98 -11.76 0.56
CA GLY A 84 -5.10 -10.99 1.78
C GLY A 84 -4.33 -11.54 2.98
N HIS A 85 -3.81 -12.77 2.92
CA HIS A 85 -3.16 -13.45 4.04
C HIS A 85 -1.64 -13.37 4.06
N THR A 86 -1.02 -12.83 3.01
CA THR A 86 0.44 -12.63 3.00
C THR A 86 0.86 -11.68 4.12
N THR A 87 2.03 -11.93 4.71
CA THR A 87 2.60 -11.12 5.81
C THR A 87 2.69 -9.64 5.43
N VAL A 88 3.02 -9.38 4.16
CA VAL A 88 3.08 -8.03 3.57
C VAL A 88 1.72 -7.34 3.59
N ARG A 89 0.64 -7.97 3.12
CA ARG A 89 -0.69 -7.33 3.08
C ARG A 89 -1.26 -7.07 4.46
N ARG A 90 -1.01 -7.97 5.42
CA ARG A 90 -1.39 -7.72 6.83
C ARG A 90 -0.63 -6.52 7.41
N ALA A 91 0.68 -6.43 7.17
CA ALA A 91 1.49 -5.30 7.61
C ALA A 91 1.01 -3.98 6.98
N GLU A 92 0.70 -3.95 5.67
CA GLU A 92 0.19 -2.76 4.97
C GLU A 92 -1.13 -2.24 5.56
N ARG A 93 -2.07 -3.13 5.87
CA ARG A 93 -3.34 -2.72 6.51
C ARG A 93 -3.12 -2.21 7.93
N SER A 94 -2.34 -2.94 8.73
CA SER A 94 -2.01 -2.55 10.11
C SER A 94 -1.34 -1.17 10.15
N LEU A 95 -0.48 -0.89 9.18
CA LEU A 95 0.24 0.38 9.07
C LEU A 95 -0.70 1.59 8.90
N ILE A 96 -1.78 1.44 8.14
CA ILE A 96 -2.79 2.51 7.99
C ILE A 96 -3.41 2.82 9.35
N ASP A 97 -3.83 1.79 10.08
CA ASP A 97 -4.46 1.95 11.39
C ASP A 97 -3.47 2.48 12.45
N GLU A 98 -2.22 2.01 12.42
CA GLU A 98 -1.13 2.50 13.29
C GLU A 98 -0.88 4.00 13.05
N TYR A 99 -0.79 4.43 11.79
CA TYR A 99 -0.62 5.83 11.45
C TYR A 99 -1.83 6.67 11.87
N LEU A 100 -3.05 6.20 11.60
CA LEU A 100 -4.28 6.91 11.97
C LEU A 100 -4.39 7.12 13.48
N ARG A 101 -4.13 6.07 14.27
CA ARG A 101 -4.10 6.19 15.74
C ARG A 101 -3.00 7.15 16.20
N GLY A 102 -1.79 7.01 15.64
CA GLY A 102 -0.66 7.86 15.99
C GLY A 102 -0.88 9.33 15.68
N ILE A 103 -1.40 9.66 14.49
CA ILE A 103 -1.64 11.06 14.10
C ILE A 103 -2.80 11.68 14.88
N VAL A 104 -3.85 10.92 15.19
CA VAL A 104 -4.96 11.41 16.03
C VAL A 104 -4.46 11.71 17.45
N ALA A 105 -3.66 10.81 18.04
CA ALA A 105 -3.05 11.05 19.34
C ALA A 105 -2.11 12.27 19.33
N ALA A 106 -1.29 12.40 18.29
CA ALA A 106 -0.36 13.52 18.15
C ALA A 106 -1.08 14.87 18.00
N VAL A 107 -2.13 14.93 17.18
CA VAL A 107 -2.94 16.15 17.00
C VAL A 107 -3.66 16.53 18.31
N GLY A 108 -4.07 15.56 19.12
CA GLY A 108 -4.65 15.81 20.45
C GLY A 108 -3.70 16.50 21.42
N LYS A 109 -2.38 16.43 21.18
CA LYS A 109 -1.33 17.07 22.00
C LYS A 109 -0.66 18.25 21.30
N LEU A 110 -1.29 18.81 20.25
CA LEU A 110 -0.71 19.89 19.46
C LEU A 110 -0.70 21.21 20.23
N THR A 111 0.49 21.71 20.52
CA THR A 111 0.80 23.01 21.12
C THR A 111 1.92 23.67 20.29
N PRO A 112 2.25 24.96 20.53
CA PRO A 112 3.40 25.59 19.89
C PRO A 112 4.71 24.81 20.12
N ASP A 113 4.90 24.24 21.30
CA ASP A 113 6.12 23.52 21.71
C ASP A 113 6.18 22.10 21.14
N THR A 114 5.03 21.45 20.91
CA THR A 114 4.97 20.08 20.37
C THR A 114 4.81 20.03 18.85
N ARG A 115 4.61 21.20 18.20
CA ARG A 115 4.33 21.33 16.77
C ARG A 115 5.29 20.54 15.90
N ASP A 116 6.59 20.66 16.14
CA ASP A 116 7.62 20.04 15.30
C ASP A 116 7.55 18.51 15.37
N THR A 117 7.29 17.96 16.56
CA THR A 117 7.10 16.52 16.75
C THR A 117 5.83 16.04 16.05
N VAL A 118 4.71 16.78 16.14
CA VAL A 118 3.47 16.43 15.43
C VAL A 118 3.66 16.46 13.91
N VAL A 119 4.37 17.45 13.38
CA VAL A 119 4.70 17.54 11.95
C VAL A 119 5.56 16.36 11.52
N ALA A 120 6.54 15.98 12.34
CA ALA A 120 7.40 14.84 12.05
C ALA A 120 6.60 13.52 12.00
N ILE A 121 5.65 13.31 12.93
CA ILE A 121 4.73 12.16 12.89
C ILE A 121 3.90 12.18 11.60
N ALA A 122 3.38 13.36 11.21
CA ALA A 122 2.58 13.51 10.00
C ALA A 122 3.37 13.17 8.72
N ALA A 123 4.69 13.31 8.74
CA ALA A 123 5.61 13.03 7.64
C ALA A 123 6.12 11.57 7.60
N LEU A 124 5.95 10.78 8.66
CA LEU A 124 6.44 9.39 8.73
C LEU A 124 6.03 8.47 7.57
N PRO A 125 4.83 8.60 6.96
CA PRO A 125 4.47 7.80 5.77
C PRO A 125 5.46 7.92 4.61
N ASP A 126 6.28 8.97 4.58
CA ASP A 126 7.30 9.16 3.55
C ASP A 126 8.45 8.16 3.64
N VAL A 127 8.66 7.54 4.79
CA VAL A 127 9.68 6.50 5.01
C VAL A 127 9.26 5.18 4.38
N VAL A 128 7.95 4.91 4.29
CA VAL A 128 7.42 3.65 3.77
C VAL A 128 7.38 3.69 2.24
N ARG A 129 8.55 3.42 1.63
CA ARG A 129 8.74 3.32 0.18
C ARG A 129 9.42 2.00 -0.20
N GLY A 130 9.47 1.71 -1.50
CA GLY A 130 10.10 0.50 -2.04
C GLY A 130 9.15 -0.68 -2.19
N TYR A 131 9.71 -1.82 -2.59
CA TYR A 131 8.99 -3.05 -2.90
C TYR A 131 9.48 -4.20 -2.01
N GLU A 132 8.62 -5.21 -1.82
CA GLU A 132 8.95 -6.48 -1.17
C GLU A 132 9.65 -6.28 0.20
N ASP A 133 10.82 -6.89 0.42
CA ASP A 133 11.51 -6.90 1.71
C ASP A 133 12.01 -5.51 2.14
N ILE A 134 12.37 -4.65 1.17
CA ILE A 134 12.76 -3.26 1.43
C ILE A 134 11.59 -2.51 2.09
N LYS A 135 10.36 -2.80 1.65
CA LYS A 135 9.16 -2.19 2.20
C LYS A 135 8.91 -2.66 3.63
N LEU A 136 9.09 -3.96 3.91
CA LEU A 136 8.97 -4.50 5.27
C LEU A 136 9.99 -3.87 6.23
N GLY A 137 11.25 -3.71 5.82
CA GLY A 137 12.26 -3.01 6.61
C GLY A 137 11.88 -1.54 6.88
N ASN A 138 11.32 -0.86 5.89
CA ASN A 138 10.83 0.51 6.05
C ASN A 138 9.58 0.61 6.95
N VAL A 139 8.74 -0.42 7.00
CA VAL A 139 7.62 -0.51 7.95
C VAL A 139 8.13 -0.58 9.39
N GLU A 140 9.16 -1.38 9.65
CA GLU A 140 9.75 -1.44 11.00
C GLU A 140 10.44 -0.13 11.39
N ARG A 141 11.07 0.55 10.44
CA ARG A 141 11.61 1.90 10.65
C ARG A 141 10.51 2.90 10.98
N PHE A 142 9.39 2.86 10.25
CA PHE A 142 8.21 3.68 10.53
C PHE A 142 7.70 3.45 11.96
N ARG A 143 7.52 2.19 12.36
CA ARG A 143 7.03 1.82 13.70
C ARG A 143 7.94 2.31 14.80
N THR A 144 9.24 2.21 14.58
CA THR A 144 10.25 2.67 15.54
C THR A 144 10.18 4.19 15.72
N GLN A 145 10.18 4.95 14.62
CA GLN A 145 10.09 6.41 14.68
C GLN A 145 8.75 6.90 15.24
N LEU A 146 7.64 6.23 14.90
CA LEU A 146 6.32 6.57 15.44
C LEU A 146 6.29 6.41 16.97
N ARG A 147 6.82 5.30 17.50
CA ARG A 147 6.88 5.07 18.95
C ARG A 147 7.76 6.11 19.65
N GLU A 148 8.92 6.41 19.08
CA GLU A 148 9.84 7.40 19.64
C GLU A 148 9.20 8.78 19.72
N GLN A 149 8.57 9.24 18.63
CA GLN A 149 7.95 10.57 18.59
C GLN A 149 6.72 10.68 19.49
N LEU A 150 5.91 9.62 19.58
CA LEU A 150 4.79 9.59 20.52
C LEU A 150 5.26 9.64 21.97
N ARG A 151 6.37 8.98 22.30
CA ARG A 151 6.98 9.07 23.64
C ARG A 151 7.44 10.49 23.94
N THR A 152 8.16 11.14 23.02
CA THR A 152 8.58 12.54 23.17
C THR A 152 7.40 13.47 23.37
N LEU A 153 6.28 13.26 22.67
CA LEU A 153 5.05 14.05 22.85
C LEU A 153 4.44 13.87 24.24
N ILE A 154 4.48 12.66 24.79
CA ILE A 154 3.96 12.40 26.13
C ILE A 154 4.84 13.09 27.18
N GLU A 155 6.17 12.94 27.06
CA GLU A 155 7.12 13.57 27.97
C GLU A 155 7.02 15.11 27.95
N ALA A 156 6.81 15.72 26.78
CA ALA A 156 6.63 17.18 26.66
C ALA A 156 5.31 17.68 27.28
N ASP A 157 4.23 16.92 27.11
CA ASP A 157 2.90 17.24 27.66
C ASP A 157 2.86 17.14 29.20
N ASP A 158 3.57 16.15 29.76
CA ASP A 158 3.72 16.00 31.21
C ASP A 158 4.50 17.18 31.83
N LEU A 159 5.53 17.69 31.14
CA LEU A 159 6.30 18.87 31.57
C LEU A 159 5.47 20.15 31.52
N ILE A 160 4.63 20.33 30.49
CA ILE A 160 3.73 21.48 30.36
C ILE A 160 2.65 21.43 31.45
N SER A 161 2.12 20.24 31.77
CA SER A 161 1.09 20.07 32.78
C SER A 161 1.58 20.24 34.22
N ALA A 162 2.89 20.09 34.44
CA ALA A 162 3.54 20.25 35.76
C ALA A 162 4.00 21.69 36.05
N THR A 163 3.91 22.60 35.08
CA THR A 163 4.35 24.00 35.18
C THR A 163 3.15 24.94 35.28
#